data_AF-A0A4Q3VX25-F1
#
_entry.id   AF-A0A4Q3VX25-F1
#
_cell.length_a   1.000
_cell.length_b   1.000
_cell.length_c   1.000
_cell.angle_alpha   90.00
_cell.angle_beta   90.00
_cell.angle_gamma   90.00
#
_symmetry.space_group_name_H-M   'P 1'
#
loop_
_entity.id
_entity.type
_entity.pdbx_description
1 polymer ?
#
loop_
_entity_poly.entity_id
_entity_poly.type
_entity_poly.pdbx_seq_one_letter_code
_entity_poly.pdbx_strand_id
1 'polypeptide(L)'
;MMAGMNITRKRLGAEKVTGEYPEVKRDMHPRARWRHVLTRYDSGLERCIGCSLCAGACPARCIYVQAAENSDDARYSPGERYAVRYEINMIRCIFCGYCQEACPTGAIVLRQDFELANYAREDFIYTKEMLLEPMRN
;
A
#
# COMPACT_ATOMS: atom_id res chain seq x y z
N MET A 1 -23.65 -42.66 -7.82
CA MET A 1 -22.24 -42.89 -8.18
C MET A 1 -21.95 -42.56 -9.65
N MET A 2 -22.63 -43.16 -10.63
CA MET A 2 -22.36 -42.95 -12.07
C MET A 2 -22.56 -41.50 -12.57
N ALA A 3 -23.57 -40.79 -12.07
CA ALA A 3 -23.80 -39.38 -12.42
C ALA A 3 -22.61 -38.49 -12.04
N GLY A 4 -21.95 -38.76 -10.90
CA GLY A 4 -20.77 -38.02 -10.45
C GLY A 4 -19.55 -38.27 -11.35
N MET A 5 -19.30 -39.53 -11.71
CA MET A 5 -18.21 -39.89 -12.64
C MET A 5 -18.38 -39.23 -14.01
N ASN A 6 -19.62 -39.06 -14.50
CA ASN A 6 -19.90 -38.37 -15.76
C ASN A 6 -19.54 -36.87 -15.69
N ILE A 7 -19.77 -36.22 -14.53
CA ILE A 7 -19.35 -34.83 -14.32
C ILE A 7 -17.82 -34.73 -14.32
N THR A 8 -17.12 -35.63 -13.62
CA THR A 8 -15.65 -35.67 -13.61
C THR A 8 -15.08 -35.87 -15.02
N ARG A 9 -15.63 -36.81 -15.80
CA ARG A 9 -15.24 -37.02 -17.20
C ARG A 9 -15.41 -35.77 -18.06
N LYS A 10 -16.51 -35.03 -17.89
CA LYS A 10 -16.74 -33.75 -18.60
C LYS A 10 -15.72 -32.68 -18.19
N ARG A 11 -15.33 -32.62 -16.92
CA ARG A 11 -14.35 -31.63 -16.43
C ARG A 11 -12.90 -31.95 -16.83
N LEU A 12 -12.54 -33.22 -17.00
CA LEU A 12 -11.20 -33.63 -17.41
C LEU A 12 -10.80 -33.11 -18.81
N GLY A 13 -11.75 -33.02 -19.74
CA GLY A 13 -11.51 -32.51 -21.09
C GLY A 13 -11.76 -31.01 -21.27
N ALA A 14 -12.20 -30.30 -20.22
CA ALA A 14 -12.44 -28.88 -20.28
C ALA A 14 -11.13 -28.09 -20.14
N GLU A 15 -11.07 -26.91 -20.77
CA GLU A 15 -9.96 -25.97 -20.56
C GLU A 15 -9.85 -25.58 -19.08
N LYS A 16 -8.61 -25.56 -18.57
CA LYS A 16 -8.34 -25.23 -17.17
C LYS A 16 -8.39 -23.72 -17.00
N VAL A 17 -9.29 -23.25 -16.15
CA VAL A 17 -9.35 -21.83 -15.76
C VAL A 17 -8.25 -21.53 -14.73
N THR A 18 -7.00 -21.46 -15.20
CA THR A 18 -5.80 -21.20 -14.39
C THR A 18 -4.88 -20.25 -15.15
N GLY A 19 -4.08 -19.47 -14.42
CA GLY A 19 -2.99 -18.66 -14.96
C GLY A 19 -1.68 -19.13 -14.34
N GLU A 20 -0.65 -19.30 -15.16
CA GLU A 20 0.69 -19.68 -14.70
C GLU A 20 1.36 -18.44 -14.11
N TYR A 21 1.50 -18.39 -12.79
CA TYR A 21 2.23 -17.32 -12.10
C TYR A 21 3.71 -17.73 -12.00
N PRO A 22 4.69 -16.84 -12.25
CA PRO A 22 4.58 -15.37 -12.37
C PRO A 22 4.32 -14.80 -13.78
N GLU A 23 4.30 -15.63 -14.82
CA GLU A 23 4.25 -15.19 -16.23
C GLU A 23 2.92 -14.52 -16.60
N VAL A 24 1.81 -15.06 -16.10
CA VAL A 24 0.44 -14.56 -16.31
C VAL A 24 -0.09 -14.03 -14.99
N LYS A 25 0.07 -12.72 -14.78
CA LYS A 25 -0.52 -12.02 -13.62
C LYS A 25 -2.00 -11.74 -13.86
N ARG A 26 -2.82 -11.97 -12.84
CA ARG A 26 -4.23 -11.63 -12.86
C ARG A 26 -4.40 -10.11 -12.79
N ASP A 27 -5.27 -9.57 -13.66
CA ASP A 27 -5.66 -8.17 -13.57
C ASP A 27 -6.40 -7.91 -12.24
N MET A 28 -5.89 -6.92 -11.50
CA MET A 28 -6.46 -6.54 -10.21
C MET A 28 -7.49 -5.44 -10.42
N HIS A 29 -8.58 -5.50 -9.65
CA HIS A 29 -9.57 -4.43 -9.67
C HIS A 29 -8.91 -3.08 -9.30
N PRO A 30 -9.26 -1.94 -9.94
CA PRO A 30 -8.63 -0.64 -9.70
C PRO A 30 -8.64 -0.16 -8.23
N ARG A 31 -9.57 -0.68 -7.43
CA ARG A 31 -9.71 -0.39 -6.00
C ARG A 31 -9.07 -1.44 -5.08
N ALA A 32 -8.24 -2.32 -5.61
CA ALA A 32 -7.51 -3.29 -4.79
C ALA A 32 -6.58 -2.55 -3.82
N ARG A 33 -6.42 -3.12 -2.63
CA ARG A 33 -5.77 -2.48 -1.50
C ARG A 33 -4.59 -3.34 -1.03
N TRP A 34 -3.39 -3.02 -1.50
CA TRP A 34 -2.15 -3.72 -1.13
C TRP A 34 -1.09 -2.75 -0.62
N ARG A 35 0.05 -2.60 -1.32
CA ARG A 35 1.16 -1.76 -0.86
C ARG A 35 0.72 -0.33 -0.59
N HIS A 36 1.15 0.21 0.54
CA HIS A 36 0.96 1.61 0.88
C HIS A 36 2.00 2.44 0.12
N VAL A 37 1.57 3.58 -0.38
CA VAL A 37 2.41 4.52 -1.12
C VAL A 37 2.13 5.94 -0.62
N LEU A 38 3.18 6.71 -0.40
CA LEU A 38 3.12 8.13 -0.09
C LEU A 38 3.30 8.92 -1.39
N THR A 39 2.26 9.65 -1.77
CA THR A 39 2.21 10.41 -3.00
C THR A 39 2.84 11.78 -2.89
N ARG A 40 3.26 12.31 -4.04
CA ARG A 40 3.74 13.69 -4.20
C ARG A 40 2.70 14.54 -4.95
N TYR A 41 2.80 15.85 -4.79
CA TYR A 41 2.18 16.80 -5.71
C TYR A 41 2.97 16.87 -7.01
N ASP A 42 2.38 17.46 -8.04
CA ASP A 42 3.05 17.66 -9.33
C ASP A 42 4.27 18.58 -9.23
N SER A 43 4.35 19.39 -8.16
CA SER A 43 5.53 20.21 -7.81
C SER A 43 6.69 19.41 -7.21
N GLY A 44 6.53 18.10 -6.99
CA GLY A 44 7.52 17.24 -6.34
C GLY A 44 7.45 17.24 -4.80
N LEU A 45 6.73 18.17 -4.19
CA LEU A 45 6.51 18.20 -2.73
C LEU A 45 5.68 17.00 -2.26
N GLU A 46 5.99 16.49 -1.08
CA GLU A 46 5.23 15.42 -0.45
C GLU A 46 3.84 15.91 -0.05
N ARG A 47 2.82 15.05 -0.22
CA ARG A 47 1.46 15.38 0.23
C ARG A 47 1.28 15.21 1.74
N CYS A 48 2.17 14.48 2.41
CA CYS A 48 2.03 14.15 3.83
C CYS A 48 2.46 15.34 4.72
N ILE A 49 1.50 15.89 5.47
CA ILE A 49 1.74 17.00 6.41
C ILE A 49 2.02 16.54 7.86
N GLY A 50 2.13 15.23 8.11
CA GLY A 50 2.38 14.70 9.45
C GLY A 50 1.22 14.83 10.46
N CYS A 51 -0.03 14.99 10.00
CA CYS A 51 -1.20 15.17 10.87
C CYS A 51 -1.57 13.96 11.75
N SER A 52 -0.97 12.79 11.51
CA SER A 52 -1.19 11.54 12.27
C SER A 52 -2.63 10.99 12.28
N LEU A 53 -3.54 11.53 11.46
CA LEU A 53 -4.93 11.03 11.35
C LEU A 53 -4.99 9.57 10.86
N CYS A 54 -4.11 9.19 9.92
CA CYS A 54 -4.00 7.81 9.45
C CYS A 54 -3.56 6.85 10.56
N ALA A 55 -2.66 7.28 11.47
CA ALA A 55 -2.25 6.49 12.62
C ALA A 55 -3.37 6.36 13.65
N GLY A 56 -4.11 7.45 13.92
CA GLY A 56 -5.27 7.44 14.80
C GLY A 56 -6.42 6.57 14.28
N ALA A 57 -6.67 6.58 12.98
CA ALA A 57 -7.71 5.76 12.33
C ALA A 57 -7.31 4.29 12.15
N CYS A 58 -6.04 3.93 12.37
CA CYS A 58 -5.54 2.58 12.11
C CYS A 58 -6.05 1.59 13.18
N PRO A 59 -6.89 0.60 12.82
CA PRO A 59 -7.43 -0.36 13.80
C PRO A 59 -6.34 -1.27 14.38
N ALA A 60 -5.29 -1.57 13.60
CA ALA A 60 -4.17 -2.40 14.01
C ALA A 60 -3.06 -1.63 14.75
N ARG A 61 -3.16 -0.29 14.80
CA ARG A 61 -2.13 0.62 15.34
C ARG A 61 -0.73 0.28 14.81
N CYS A 62 -0.60 0.17 13.48
CA CYS A 62 0.64 -0.22 12.82
C CYS A 62 1.43 0.94 12.20
N ILE A 63 0.91 2.17 12.27
CA ILE A 63 1.52 3.36 11.66
C ILE A 63 2.12 4.23 12.75
N TYR A 64 3.37 4.66 12.56
CA TYR A 64 4.04 5.66 13.38
C TYR A 64 4.32 6.90 12.55
N VAL A 65 4.00 8.07 13.10
CA VAL A 65 4.21 9.37 12.44
C VAL A 65 4.84 10.33 13.43
N GLN A 66 6.01 10.85 13.08
CA GLN A 66 6.64 11.98 13.76
C GLN A 66 6.62 13.17 12.81
N ALA A 67 6.01 14.27 13.27
CA ALA A 67 5.93 15.51 12.51
C ALA A 67 7.08 16.44 12.87
N ALA A 68 7.56 17.20 11.89
CA ALA A 68 8.51 18.30 12.04
C ALA A 68 8.01 19.53 11.27
N GLU A 69 8.61 20.68 11.55
CA GLU A 69 8.29 21.95 10.91
C GLU A 69 9.17 22.14 9.66
N ASN A 70 8.57 22.63 8.57
CA ASN A 70 9.32 23.08 7.40
C ASN A 70 10.03 24.40 7.72
N SER A 71 11.21 24.61 7.14
CA SER A 71 11.86 25.92 7.11
C SER A 71 11.78 26.52 5.70
N ASP A 72 12.12 27.80 5.57
CA ASP A 72 12.18 28.46 4.26
C ASP A 72 13.27 27.86 3.36
N ASP A 73 14.36 27.36 3.95
CA ASP A 73 15.47 26.72 3.24
C ASP A 73 15.20 25.25 2.87
N ALA A 74 14.36 24.54 3.65
CA ALA A 74 14.10 23.12 3.47
C ALA A 74 12.60 22.80 3.62
N ARG A 75 11.90 22.79 2.48
CA ARG A 75 10.46 22.55 2.40
C ARG A 75 10.15 21.20 1.74
N TYR A 76 9.55 20.29 2.51
CA TYR A 76 9.21 18.93 2.05
C TYR A 76 7.73 18.77 1.70
N SER A 77 6.85 19.55 2.33
CA SER A 77 5.41 19.58 2.09
C SER A 77 4.95 21.02 1.81
N PRO A 78 3.76 21.25 1.21
CA PRO A 78 3.29 22.61 0.96
C PRO A 78 2.96 23.40 2.24
N GLY A 79 2.66 22.72 3.36
CA GLY A 79 2.27 23.37 4.61
C GLY A 79 3.45 23.78 5.49
N GLU A 80 3.15 24.15 6.74
CA GLU A 80 4.17 24.46 7.76
C GLU A 80 4.82 23.19 8.33
N ARG A 81 4.21 22.02 8.14
CA ARG A 81 4.63 20.75 8.76
C ARG A 81 4.73 19.61 7.76
N TYR A 82 5.64 18.69 8.02
CA TYR A 82 5.81 17.46 7.26
C TYR A 82 6.07 16.27 8.19
N ALA A 83 6.01 15.04 7.67
CA ALA A 83 6.41 13.86 8.43
C ALA A 83 7.92 13.65 8.29
N VAL A 84 8.69 13.88 9.35
CA VAL A 84 10.13 13.55 9.39
C VAL A 84 10.34 12.05 9.46
N ARG A 85 9.48 11.35 10.21
CA ARG A 85 9.50 9.88 10.31
C ARG A 85 8.09 9.36 10.04
N TYR A 86 7.99 8.46 9.08
CA TYR A 86 6.75 7.77 8.75
C TYR A 86 7.07 6.29 8.60
N GLU A 87 6.48 5.45 9.43
CA GLU A 87 6.75 4.01 9.41
C GLU A 87 5.45 3.21 9.44
N ILE A 88 5.40 2.13 8.69
CA ILE A 88 4.29 1.16 8.73
C ILE A 88 4.85 -0.22 9.00
N ASN A 89 4.33 -0.87 10.04
CA ASN A 89 4.59 -2.29 10.27
C ASN A 89 3.63 -3.14 9.42
N MET A 90 4.15 -3.73 8.36
CA MET A 90 3.39 -4.51 7.38
C MET A 90 2.91 -5.86 7.93
N ILE A 91 3.58 -6.43 8.93
CA ILE A 91 3.13 -7.66 9.62
C ILE A 91 1.87 -7.40 10.47
N ARG A 92 1.75 -6.19 11.03
CA ARG A 92 0.57 -5.79 11.82
C ARG A 92 -0.55 -5.23 10.96
N CYS A 93 -0.23 -4.71 9.78
CA CYS A 93 -1.22 -4.10 8.90
C CYS A 93 -2.24 -5.14 8.40
N ILE A 94 -3.52 -4.79 8.45
CA ILE A 94 -4.61 -5.65 7.95
C ILE A 94 -5.17 -5.19 6.59
N PHE A 95 -4.49 -4.24 5.93
CA PHE A 95 -4.84 -3.74 4.58
C PHE A 95 -6.28 -3.23 4.41
N CYS A 96 -6.90 -2.75 5.49
CA CYS A 96 -8.29 -2.26 5.48
C CYS A 96 -8.50 -0.99 4.62
N GLY A 97 -7.47 -0.15 4.46
CA GLY A 97 -7.55 1.09 3.69
C GLY A 97 -8.09 2.31 4.44
N TYR A 98 -8.37 2.22 5.74
CA TYR A 98 -8.82 3.38 6.54
C TYR A 98 -7.79 4.51 6.59
N CYS A 99 -6.50 4.20 6.50
CA CYS A 99 -5.46 5.22 6.41
C CYS A 99 -5.62 6.12 5.17
N GLN A 100 -6.04 5.56 4.03
CA GLN A 100 -6.29 6.31 2.79
C GLN A 100 -7.54 7.18 2.93
N GLU A 101 -8.61 6.66 3.53
CA GLU A 101 -9.87 7.39 3.70
C GLU A 101 -9.76 8.50 4.77
N ALA A 102 -8.95 8.28 5.81
CA ALA A 102 -8.70 9.26 6.87
C ALA A 102 -7.70 10.35 6.47
N CYS A 103 -6.99 10.21 5.34
CA CYS A 103 -5.95 11.16 4.95
C CYS A 103 -6.56 12.40 4.29
N PRO A 104 -6.44 13.60 4.88
CA PRO A 104 -7.10 14.80 4.35
C PRO A 104 -6.43 15.32 3.07
N THR A 105 -5.14 15.06 2.89
CA THR A 105 -4.37 15.49 1.71
C THR A 105 -4.24 14.40 0.65
N GLY A 106 -4.81 13.22 0.89
CA GLY A 106 -4.64 12.06 0.00
C GLY A 106 -3.18 11.59 -0.13
N ALA A 107 -2.37 11.80 0.90
CA ALA A 107 -0.95 11.48 0.88
C ALA A 107 -0.68 9.98 0.87
N ILE A 108 -1.34 9.22 1.74
CA ILE A 108 -1.22 7.76 1.77
C ILE A 108 -2.33 7.12 0.96
N VAL A 109 -1.93 6.25 0.04
CA VAL A 109 -2.85 5.52 -0.85
C VAL A 109 -2.41 4.06 -0.93
N LEU A 110 -3.36 3.16 -1.12
CA LEU A 110 -3.06 1.75 -1.37
C LEU A 110 -3.06 1.50 -2.87
N ARG A 111 -2.02 0.81 -3.33
CA ARG A 111 -1.83 0.40 -4.73
C ARG A 111 -2.05 -1.10 -4.89
N GLN A 112 -1.87 -1.59 -6.10
CA GLN A 112 -2.13 -2.97 -6.48
C GLN A 112 -0.91 -3.89 -6.26
N ASP A 113 0.23 -3.37 -5.78
CA ASP A 113 1.44 -4.16 -5.57
C ASP A 113 1.25 -5.12 -4.39
N PHE A 114 1.03 -6.41 -4.68
CA PHE A 114 0.74 -7.45 -3.69
C PHE A 114 1.94 -8.35 -3.36
N GLU A 115 3.00 -8.30 -4.17
CA GLU A 115 4.21 -9.13 -4.04
C GLU A 115 5.14 -8.57 -2.95
N LEU A 116 4.69 -8.61 -1.69
CA LEU A 116 5.33 -7.96 -0.55
C LEU A 116 6.10 -8.92 0.38
N ALA A 117 6.27 -10.18 -0.04
CA ALA A 117 6.96 -11.18 0.75
C ALA A 117 8.44 -10.81 0.96
N ASN A 118 8.93 -10.99 2.18
CA ASN A 118 10.33 -10.80 2.54
C ASN A 118 10.76 -11.80 3.63
N TYR A 119 12.05 -11.84 3.95
CA TYR A 119 12.65 -12.91 4.75
C TYR A 119 12.77 -12.59 6.24
N ALA A 120 13.15 -11.37 6.61
CA ALA A 120 13.33 -10.98 8.01
C ALA A 120 12.16 -10.11 8.50
N ARG A 121 11.93 -10.08 9.82
CA ARG A 121 10.82 -9.34 10.43
C ARG A 121 11.01 -7.83 10.27
N GLU A 122 12.26 -7.39 10.34
CA GLU A 122 12.70 -6.01 10.26
C GLU A 122 12.38 -5.41 8.89
N ASP A 123 12.46 -6.22 7.83
CA ASP A 123 12.18 -5.81 6.46
C ASP A 123 10.70 -5.46 6.22
N PHE A 124 9.81 -5.85 7.13
CA PHE A 124 8.40 -5.50 7.09
C PHE A 124 8.08 -4.17 7.81
N ILE A 125 9.09 -3.48 8.34
CA ILE A 125 8.94 -2.10 8.84
C ILE A 125 9.28 -1.18 7.68
N TYR A 126 8.26 -0.70 6.98
CA TYR A 126 8.45 0.16 5.82
C TYR A 126 8.67 1.59 6.29
N THR A 127 9.82 2.17 5.94
CA THR A 127 10.15 3.55 6.25
C THR A 127 9.56 4.51 5.22
N LYS A 128 9.62 5.81 5.52
CA LYS A 128 9.10 6.87 4.66
C LYS A 128 9.70 6.77 3.25
N GLU A 129 11.00 6.54 3.17
CA GLU A 129 11.76 6.46 1.93
C GLU A 129 11.31 5.28 1.06
N MET A 130 10.95 4.15 1.68
CA MET A 130 10.46 2.96 0.99
C MET A 130 9.02 3.10 0.46
N LEU A 131 8.26 4.03 1.04
CA LEU A 131 6.85 4.28 0.73
C LEU A 131 6.68 5.43 -0.27
N LEU A 132 7.64 6.35 -0.35
CA LEU A 132 7.53 7.58 -1.12
C LEU A 132 7.63 7.31 -2.62
N GLU A 133 6.71 7.89 -3.39
CA GLU A 133 6.78 7.80 -4.85
C GLU A 133 8.09 8.41 -5.36
N PRO A 134 8.74 7.76 -6.35
CA PRO A 134 9.91 8.32 -7.00
C PRO A 134 9.53 9.64 -7.68
N MET A 135 10.49 10.57 -7.78
CA MET A 135 10.26 11.80 -8.53
C MET A 135 10.00 11.45 -10.00
N ARG A 136 8.87 11.92 -10.52
CA ARG A 136 8.58 11.81 -11.95
C ARG A 136 9.45 12.85 -12.65
N ASN A 137 10.46 12.39 -13.39
CA ASN A 137 11.19 13.20 -14.37
C ASN A 137 10.27 13.62 -15.51
#